data_AF-A0A7K2XVS3-F1
#
_entry.id   AF-A0A7K2XVS3-F1
#
_cell.length_a   1.000
_cell.length_b   1.000
_cell.length_c   1.000
_cell.angle_alpha   90.00
_cell.angle_beta   90.00
_cell.angle_gamma   90.00
#
_symmetry.space_group_name_H-M   'P 1'
#
loop_
_entity.id
_entity.type
_entity.pdbx_description
1 polymer ?
#
loop_
_entity_poly.entity_id
_entity_poly.type
_entity_poly.pdbx_seq_one_letter_code
_entity_poly.pdbx_strand_id
1 'polypeptide(L)'
;MTMPTSTGLLRLAFDGFDQARARLGECLSAHGASADAVAIPATETIYWACVLDEQLTSDGGYKTVRGKAKGDVMRGARWVRNRATHALPLTVERTGGLSLPIQVPITIEPVVVRWLRADRLPPEPPKYVDAAGRTAYDKTFAERPASDPVEDIAQWFANEHGRPGSRLHGM
;
A
#
# COMPACT_ATOMS: atom_id res chain seq x y z
N MET A 1 1.11 31.32 -15.21
CA MET A 1 0.98 30.15 -14.34
C MET A 1 2.17 29.24 -14.62
N THR A 2 3.20 29.31 -13.79
CA THR A 2 4.44 28.53 -13.97
C THR A 2 4.19 27.12 -13.48
N MET A 3 4.40 26.12 -14.34
CA MET A 3 4.25 24.72 -13.95
C MET A 3 5.30 24.37 -12.89
N PRO A 4 4.95 23.58 -11.86
CA PRO A 4 5.93 23.13 -10.87
C PRO A 4 7.05 22.34 -11.56
N THR A 5 8.28 22.54 -11.08
CA THR A 5 9.44 21.75 -11.52
C THR A 5 9.24 20.27 -11.13
N SER A 6 9.90 19.36 -11.84
CA SER A 6 9.83 17.92 -11.54
C SER A 6 10.18 17.59 -10.09
N THR A 7 11.11 18.34 -9.49
CA THR A 7 11.47 18.24 -8.06
C THR A 7 10.33 18.64 -7.13
N GLY A 8 9.57 19.69 -7.47
CA GLY A 8 8.42 20.12 -6.66
C GLY A 8 7.27 19.10 -6.66
N LEU A 9 7.02 18.45 -7.81
CA LEU A 9 6.03 17.38 -7.92
C LEU A 9 6.46 16.11 -7.16
N LEU A 10 7.75 15.78 -7.20
CA LEU A 10 8.29 14.63 -6.47
C LEU A 10 8.19 14.83 -4.95
N ARG A 11 8.50 16.04 -4.48
CA ARG A 11 8.31 16.42 -3.08
C ARG A 11 6.86 16.37 -2.63
N LEU A 12 5.93 16.91 -3.43
CA LEU A 12 4.51 16.80 -3.14
C LEU A 12 4.05 15.35 -2.99
N ALA A 13 4.49 14.47 -3.89
CA ALA A 13 4.13 13.05 -3.85
C ALA A 13 4.71 12.35 -2.61
N PHE A 14 5.95 12.67 -2.24
CA PHE A 14 6.60 12.14 -1.05
C PHE A 14 5.90 12.62 0.24
N ASP A 15 5.66 13.92 0.37
CA ASP A 15 4.94 14.50 1.51
C ASP A 15 3.52 13.95 1.61
N GLY A 16 2.84 13.74 0.48
CA GLY A 16 1.52 13.13 0.42
C GLY A 16 1.52 11.67 0.91
N PHE A 17 2.53 10.89 0.52
CA PHE A 17 2.72 9.52 1.01
C PHE A 17 2.92 9.49 2.53
N ASP A 18 3.82 10.31 3.06
CA ASP A 18 4.12 10.35 4.49
C ASP A 18 2.91 10.80 5.32
N GLN A 19 2.18 11.82 4.87
CA GLN A 19 0.97 12.29 5.56
C GLN A 19 -0.14 11.24 5.54
N ALA A 20 -0.35 10.54 4.43
CA ALA A 20 -1.36 9.47 4.33
C ALA A 20 -0.98 8.27 5.22
N ARG A 21 0.30 7.91 5.27
CA ARG A 21 0.82 6.88 6.16
C ARG A 21 0.65 7.25 7.64
N ALA A 22 0.89 8.51 8.01
CA ALA A 22 0.65 8.98 9.37
C ALA A 22 -0.83 8.85 9.76
N ARG A 23 -1.75 9.28 8.89
CA ARG A 23 -3.21 9.10 9.08
C ARG A 23 -3.58 7.62 9.23
N LEU A 24 -2.99 6.73 8.44
CA LEU A 24 -3.21 5.29 8.58
C LEU A 24 -2.78 4.79 9.97
N GLY A 25 -1.61 5.22 10.46
CA GLY A 25 -1.12 4.88 11.79
C GLY A 25 -2.04 5.35 12.91
N GLU A 26 -2.57 6.56 12.80
CA GLU A 26 -3.58 7.11 13.74
C GLU A 26 -4.86 6.26 13.74
N CYS A 27 -5.39 5.93 12.56
CA CYS A 27 -6.58 5.09 12.44
C CYS A 27 -6.37 3.68 13.01
N LEU A 28 -5.20 3.08 12.80
CA LEU A 28 -4.87 1.74 13.33
C LEU A 28 -4.66 1.74 14.85
N SER A 29 -4.19 2.87 15.41
CA SER A 29 -3.97 3.02 16.85
C SER A 29 -5.26 3.35 17.62
N ALA A 30 -6.31 3.78 16.91
CA ALA A 30 -7.61 4.05 17.50
C ALA A 30 -8.25 2.77 18.05
N HIS A 31 -8.76 2.83 19.28
CA HIS A 31 -9.44 1.70 19.90
C HIS A 31 -10.69 1.34 19.08
N GLY A 32 -10.77 0.09 18.63
CA GLY A 32 -11.91 -0.40 17.85
C GLY A 32 -11.92 0.06 16.39
N ALA A 33 -10.76 0.39 15.81
CA ALA A 33 -10.58 0.74 14.40
C ALA A 33 -11.48 -0.11 13.47
N SER A 34 -12.36 0.55 12.71
CA SER A 34 -13.19 -0.11 11.71
C SER A 34 -12.40 -0.33 10.42
N ALA A 35 -12.75 -1.37 9.66
CA ALA A 35 -12.13 -1.62 8.36
C ALA A 35 -12.32 -0.40 7.42
N ASP A 36 -13.48 0.24 7.46
CA ASP A 36 -13.77 1.43 6.64
C ASP A 36 -12.87 2.62 6.97
N ALA A 37 -12.65 2.87 8.27
CA ALA A 37 -11.78 3.96 8.72
C ALA A 37 -10.31 3.72 8.33
N VAL A 38 -9.89 2.47 8.19
CA VAL A 38 -8.53 2.09 7.74
C VAL A 38 -8.42 2.05 6.22
N ALA A 39 -9.48 1.64 5.51
CA ALA A 39 -9.47 1.46 4.06
C ALA A 39 -9.16 2.76 3.30
N ILE A 40 -9.68 3.89 3.78
CA ILE A 40 -9.49 5.22 3.16
C ILE A 40 -8.01 5.65 3.21
N PRO A 41 -7.37 5.83 4.40
CA PRO A 41 -5.98 6.24 4.47
C PRO A 41 -5.02 5.18 3.89
N ALA A 42 -5.38 3.88 3.95
CA ALA A 42 -4.61 2.84 3.27
C ALA A 42 -4.62 3.05 1.74
N THR A 43 -5.79 3.27 1.14
CA THR A 43 -5.92 3.53 -0.31
C THR A 43 -5.20 4.81 -0.70
N GLU A 44 -5.30 5.86 0.11
CA GLU A 44 -4.61 7.13 -0.12
C GLU A 44 -3.08 6.97 -0.08
N THR A 45 -2.57 6.20 0.88
CA THR A 45 -1.14 5.88 0.99
C THR A 45 -0.65 5.16 -0.27
N ILE A 46 -1.41 4.18 -0.75
CA ILE A 46 -1.09 3.43 -1.97
C ILE A 46 -1.17 4.31 -3.22
N TYR A 47 -2.12 5.24 -3.28
CA TYR A 47 -2.20 6.22 -4.36
C TYR A 47 -0.92 7.05 -4.44
N TRP A 48 -0.50 7.70 -3.35
CA TRP A 48 0.70 8.53 -3.33
C TRP A 48 1.98 7.74 -3.59
N ALA A 49 2.07 6.51 -3.06
CA ALA A 49 3.17 5.60 -3.36
C ALA A 49 3.28 5.31 -4.88
N CYS A 50 2.14 5.08 -5.54
CA CYS A 50 2.12 4.83 -6.99
C CYS A 50 2.44 6.09 -7.80
N VAL A 51 1.99 7.27 -7.35
CA VAL A 51 2.38 8.55 -7.98
C VAL A 51 3.90 8.72 -7.90
N LEU A 52 4.50 8.48 -6.73
CA LEU A 52 5.93 8.59 -6.54
C LEU A 52 6.70 7.58 -7.40
N ASP A 53 6.27 6.32 -7.41
CA ASP A 53 6.81 5.25 -8.26
C ASP A 53 6.86 5.66 -9.73
N GLU A 54 5.75 6.20 -10.26
CA GLU A 54 5.64 6.61 -11.66
C GLU A 54 6.61 7.74 -12.00
N GLN A 55 6.75 8.75 -11.13
CA GLN A 55 7.75 9.81 -11.32
C GLN A 55 9.17 9.27 -11.36
N LEU A 56 9.49 8.30 -10.49
CA LEU A 56 10.80 7.67 -10.40
C LEU A 56 11.12 6.74 -11.57
N THR A 57 10.13 6.19 -12.30
CA THR A 57 10.39 5.29 -13.44
C THR A 57 11.16 5.92 -14.60
N SER A 58 11.25 7.26 -14.65
CA SER A 58 12.08 7.98 -15.60
C SER A 58 13.58 8.00 -15.23
N ASP A 59 13.95 7.53 -14.03
CA ASP A 59 15.31 7.15 -13.67
C ASP A 59 15.57 5.67 -14.06
N GLY A 60 16.55 5.44 -14.94
CA GLY A 60 16.89 4.11 -15.44
C GLY A 60 17.43 3.16 -14.36
N GLY A 61 18.13 3.70 -13.34
CA GLY A 61 18.58 2.94 -12.18
C GLY A 61 17.40 2.46 -11.35
N TYR A 62 16.47 3.37 -11.04
CA TYR A 62 15.22 3.04 -10.34
C TYR A 62 14.43 1.98 -11.10
N LYS A 63 14.17 2.20 -12.40
CA LYS A 63 13.42 1.29 -13.26
C LYS A 63 14.01 -0.13 -13.25
N THR A 64 15.34 -0.23 -13.24
CA THR A 64 16.05 -1.52 -13.20
C THR A 64 15.85 -2.24 -11.86
N VAL A 65 15.97 -1.53 -10.73
CA VAL A 65 15.76 -2.13 -9.39
C VAL A 65 14.29 -2.50 -9.19
N ARG A 66 13.37 -1.63 -9.62
CA ARG A 66 11.92 -1.84 -9.60
C ARG A 66 11.46 -3.05 -10.42
N GLY A 67 12.19 -3.40 -11.48
CA GLY A 67 11.89 -4.58 -12.30
C GLY A 67 12.17 -5.93 -11.62
N LYS A 68 12.94 -5.95 -10.52
CA LYS A 68 13.35 -7.16 -9.81
C LYS A 68 12.35 -7.54 -8.72
N ALA A 69 12.54 -8.72 -8.10
CA ALA A 69 11.69 -9.23 -7.02
C ALA A 69 11.54 -8.26 -5.82
N LYS A 70 12.54 -7.40 -5.57
CA LYS A 70 12.44 -6.37 -4.53
C LYS A 70 11.37 -5.31 -4.84
N GLY A 71 11.09 -5.06 -6.13
CA GLY A 71 10.04 -4.13 -6.57
C GLY A 71 8.63 -4.73 -6.57
N ASP A 72 8.47 -5.98 -6.12
CA ASP A 72 7.16 -6.64 -6.05
C ASP A 72 6.19 -5.86 -5.14
N VAL A 73 6.67 -5.24 -4.06
CA VAL A 73 5.82 -4.41 -3.18
C VAL A 73 5.15 -3.27 -3.95
N MET A 74 5.89 -2.60 -4.84
CA MET A 74 5.36 -1.53 -5.69
C MET A 74 4.50 -2.07 -6.84
N ARG A 75 4.70 -3.33 -7.26
CA ARG A 75 3.81 -3.99 -8.23
C ARG A 75 2.48 -4.38 -7.58
N GLY A 76 2.51 -4.89 -6.35
CA GLY A 76 1.33 -5.15 -5.53
C GLY A 76 0.55 -3.86 -5.24
N ALA A 77 1.23 -2.78 -4.84
CA ALA A 77 0.62 -1.47 -4.62
C ALA A 77 -0.11 -0.94 -5.86
N ARG A 78 0.51 -1.07 -7.05
CA ARG A 78 -0.13 -0.69 -8.32
C ARG A 78 -1.38 -1.50 -8.60
N TRP A 79 -1.34 -2.82 -8.32
CA TRP A 79 -2.52 -3.68 -8.44
C TRP A 79 -3.64 -3.20 -7.51
N VAL A 80 -3.34 -2.94 -6.23
CA VAL A 80 -4.29 -2.38 -5.24
C VAL A 80 -4.90 -1.06 -5.73
N ARG A 81 -4.08 -0.11 -6.19
CA ARG A 81 -4.57 1.17 -6.71
C ARG A 81 -5.54 0.96 -7.88
N ASN A 82 -5.16 0.13 -8.85
CA ASN A 82 -6.01 -0.14 -10.02
C ASN A 82 -7.34 -0.77 -9.59
N ARG A 83 -7.28 -1.69 -8.62
CA ARG A 83 -8.46 -2.30 -8.00
C ARG A 83 -9.35 -1.26 -7.33
N ALA A 84 -8.82 -0.44 -6.43
CA ALA A 84 -9.57 0.59 -5.72
C ALA A 84 -10.15 1.70 -6.63
N THR A 85 -9.54 1.91 -7.80
CA THR A 85 -10.01 2.90 -8.79
C THR A 85 -11.16 2.36 -9.65
N HIS A 86 -11.23 1.03 -9.85
CA HIS A 86 -12.21 0.39 -10.74
C HIS A 86 -13.24 -0.48 -10.01
N ALA A 87 -13.01 -0.75 -8.73
CA ALA A 87 -13.90 -1.43 -7.79
C ALA A 87 -13.82 -0.69 -6.45
N LEU A 88 -14.94 -0.61 -5.71
CA LEU A 88 -14.98 0.06 -4.40
C LEU A 88 -13.80 -0.38 -3.50
N PRO A 89 -13.27 0.50 -2.62
CA PRO A 89 -12.14 0.19 -1.75
C PRO A 89 -12.54 -0.81 -0.65
N LEU A 90 -12.67 -2.07 -1.04
CA LEU A 90 -12.90 -3.21 -0.16
C LEU A 90 -11.63 -4.03 -0.16
N THR A 91 -10.53 -3.48 0.32
CA THR A 91 -9.23 -4.18 0.30
C THR A 91 -8.80 -4.63 1.68
N VAL A 92 -9.52 -4.25 2.73
CA VAL A 92 -9.19 -4.65 4.10
C VAL A 92 -10.39 -5.22 4.84
N GLU A 93 -10.13 -6.17 5.75
CA GLU A 93 -11.12 -6.75 6.65
C GLU A 93 -10.60 -6.77 8.08
N ARG A 94 -11.52 -6.66 9.05
CA ARG A 94 -11.20 -6.81 10.47
C ARG A 94 -11.24 -8.28 10.84
N THR A 95 -10.14 -8.78 11.41
CA THR A 95 -9.98 -10.16 11.89
C THR A 95 -9.64 -10.18 13.38
N GLY A 96 -9.87 -11.31 14.05
CA GLY A 96 -9.64 -11.47 15.49
C GLY A 96 -10.78 -10.93 16.37
N GLY A 97 -10.58 -10.92 17.69
CA GLY A 97 -11.62 -10.62 18.68
C GLY A 97 -12.33 -11.86 19.23
N LEU A 98 -13.24 -11.63 20.18
CA LEU A 98 -13.89 -12.71 20.94
C LEU A 98 -15.15 -13.23 20.21
N SER A 99 -15.15 -14.50 19.80
CA SER A 99 -16.37 -15.22 19.39
C SER A 99 -16.69 -16.31 20.41
N LEU A 100 -17.86 -16.23 21.06
CA LEU A 100 -18.30 -17.20 22.07
C LEU A 100 -19.55 -17.97 21.60
N PRO A 101 -19.49 -19.30 21.60
CA PRO A 101 -20.40 -20.10 22.40
C PRO A 101 -19.61 -20.83 23.49
N ILE A 102 -20.20 -20.95 24.67
CA ILE A 102 -19.58 -21.30 25.97
C ILE A 102 -18.62 -22.52 25.95
N GLN A 103 -17.55 -22.38 26.75
CA GLN A 103 -16.57 -23.34 27.32
C GLN A 103 -15.25 -23.63 26.56
N VAL A 104 -14.16 -23.72 27.35
CA VAL A 104 -12.72 -24.02 27.09
C VAL A 104 -11.82 -22.90 26.48
N PRO A 105 -10.48 -22.91 26.72
CA PRO A 105 -9.71 -21.73 27.11
C PRO A 105 -9.74 -20.61 26.07
N ILE A 106 -9.97 -19.40 26.57
CA ILE A 106 -10.17 -18.20 25.75
C ILE A 106 -8.83 -17.82 25.11
N THR A 107 -8.72 -18.04 23.80
CA THR A 107 -7.67 -17.42 22.99
C THR A 107 -8.21 -16.08 22.50
N ILE A 108 -7.71 -14.98 23.08
CA ILE A 108 -8.03 -13.63 22.59
C ILE A 108 -7.03 -13.31 21.48
N GLU A 109 -7.45 -13.51 20.23
CA GLU A 109 -6.66 -12.99 19.11
C GLU A 109 -6.79 -11.46 19.08
N PRO A 110 -5.66 -10.72 18.93
CA PRO A 110 -5.71 -9.28 18.78
C PRO A 110 -6.55 -8.93 17.54
N VAL A 111 -7.38 -7.91 17.67
CA VAL A 111 -8.12 -7.37 16.53
C VAL A 111 -7.13 -6.71 15.58
N VAL A 112 -7.07 -7.19 14.34
CA VAL A 112 -6.19 -6.66 13.29
C VAL A 112 -6.99 -6.38 12.04
N VAL A 113 -6.82 -5.20 11.46
CA VAL A 113 -7.30 -4.90 10.11
C VAL A 113 -6.24 -5.37 9.11
N ARG A 114 -6.62 -6.29 8.22
CA ARG A 114 -5.73 -6.97 7.27
C ARG A 114 -6.15 -6.72 5.85
N TRP A 115 -5.22 -6.80 4.91
CA TRP A 115 -5.54 -6.83 3.49
C TRP A 115 -6.26 -8.14 3.12
N LEU A 116 -7.34 -8.05 2.36
CA LEU A 116 -8.12 -9.20 1.88
C LEU A 116 -7.32 -10.05 0.89
N ARG A 117 -7.58 -11.35 0.83
CA ARG A 117 -7.05 -12.18 -0.26
C ARG A 117 -7.61 -11.75 -1.61
N ALA A 118 -6.83 -11.90 -2.69
CA ALA A 118 -7.29 -11.50 -4.02
C ALA A 118 -8.55 -12.24 -4.49
N ASP A 119 -8.74 -13.50 -4.09
CA ASP A 119 -9.93 -14.31 -4.41
C ASP A 119 -11.19 -13.91 -3.64
N ARG A 120 -11.05 -13.06 -2.61
CA ARG A 120 -12.16 -12.47 -1.84
C ARG A 120 -12.58 -11.10 -2.36
N LEU A 121 -11.84 -10.54 -3.31
CA LEU A 121 -12.14 -9.28 -3.95
C LEU A 121 -13.09 -9.49 -5.15
N PRO A 122 -13.88 -8.47 -5.55
CA PRO A 122 -14.63 -8.53 -6.80
C PRO A 122 -13.71 -8.91 -7.97
N PRO A 123 -14.17 -9.62 -9.00
CA PRO A 123 -13.31 -9.97 -10.13
C PRO A 123 -12.72 -8.72 -10.81
N GLU A 124 -11.56 -8.86 -11.42
CA GLU A 124 -10.98 -7.81 -12.28
C GLU A 124 -11.85 -7.65 -13.54
N PRO A 125 -12.08 -6.41 -14.02
CA PRO A 125 -12.69 -6.23 -15.33
C PRO A 125 -11.81 -6.90 -16.40
N PRO A 126 -12.38 -7.59 -17.40
CA PRO A 126 -11.60 -8.36 -18.38
C PRO A 126 -10.49 -7.57 -19.10
N LYS A 127 -10.70 -6.26 -19.29
CA LYS A 127 -9.74 -5.35 -19.94
C LYS A 127 -8.51 -5.02 -19.06
N TYR A 128 -8.61 -5.21 -17.74
CA TYR A 128 -7.63 -4.75 -16.75
C TYR A 128 -7.04 -5.89 -15.92
N VAL A 129 -7.15 -7.14 -16.39
CA VAL A 129 -6.54 -8.30 -15.72
C VAL A 129 -5.03 -8.15 -15.68
N ASP A 130 -4.46 -8.17 -14.48
CA ASP A 130 -3.01 -8.08 -14.26
C ASP A 130 -2.52 -9.23 -13.38
N ALA A 131 -2.24 -10.38 -14.01
CA ALA A 131 -1.79 -11.58 -13.30
C ALA A 131 -0.47 -11.38 -12.55
N ALA A 132 0.45 -10.58 -13.10
CA ALA A 132 1.72 -10.29 -12.45
C ALA A 132 1.54 -9.35 -11.24
N GLY A 133 0.66 -8.35 -11.37
CA GLY A 133 0.23 -7.49 -10.27
C GLY A 133 -0.46 -8.27 -9.16
N ARG A 134 -1.39 -9.16 -9.51
CA ARG A 134 -2.05 -10.05 -8.56
C ARG A 134 -1.06 -10.96 -7.83
N THR A 135 -0.15 -11.59 -8.55
CA THR A 135 0.90 -12.43 -7.94
C THR A 135 1.75 -11.63 -6.95
N ALA A 136 2.10 -10.40 -7.29
CA ALA A 136 2.84 -9.52 -6.40
C ALA A 136 2.00 -9.09 -5.19
N TYR A 137 0.70 -8.83 -5.37
CA TYR A 137 -0.24 -8.54 -4.30
C TYR A 137 -0.37 -9.72 -3.33
N ASP A 138 -0.61 -10.92 -3.83
CA ASP A 138 -0.73 -12.13 -2.99
C ASP A 138 0.55 -12.38 -2.18
N LYS A 139 1.72 -12.05 -2.75
CA LYS A 139 3.01 -12.15 -2.06
C LYS A 139 3.25 -11.06 -1.01
N THR A 140 2.78 -9.83 -1.24
CA THR A 140 3.25 -8.65 -0.48
C THR A 140 2.16 -7.96 0.33
N PHE A 141 0.87 -8.23 0.08
CA PHE A 141 -0.25 -7.59 0.75
C PHE A 141 -1.19 -8.61 1.40
N ALA A 142 -1.68 -9.59 0.63
CA ALA A 142 -2.78 -10.45 1.05
C ALA A 142 -2.56 -11.03 2.46
N GLU A 143 -3.61 -10.96 3.29
CA GLU A 143 -3.68 -11.47 4.67
C GLU A 143 -2.73 -10.79 5.67
N ARG A 144 -1.89 -9.85 5.22
CA ARG A 144 -1.01 -9.09 6.11
C ARG A 144 -1.77 -7.95 6.78
N PRO A 145 -1.38 -7.55 8.00
CA PRO A 145 -1.87 -6.32 8.62
C PRO A 145 -1.78 -5.13 7.66
N ALA A 146 -2.75 -4.21 7.74
CA ALA A 146 -2.85 -3.08 6.83
C ALA A 146 -1.58 -2.20 6.79
N SER A 147 -0.89 -2.11 7.94
CA SER A 147 0.38 -1.42 8.12
C SER A 147 1.54 -2.02 7.33
N ASP A 148 1.66 -3.34 7.28
CA ASP A 148 2.93 -3.97 6.93
C ASP A 148 3.37 -3.69 5.49
N PRO A 149 2.51 -3.79 4.46
CA PRO A 149 2.91 -3.45 3.10
C PRO A 149 3.23 -1.97 2.94
N VAL A 150 2.61 -1.09 3.73
CA VAL A 150 2.90 0.35 3.73
C VAL A 150 4.29 0.62 4.31
N GLU A 151 4.66 -0.08 5.38
CA GLU A 151 6.01 -0.02 5.94
C GLU A 151 7.07 -0.57 4.96
N ASP A 152 6.76 -1.65 4.24
CA ASP A 152 7.63 -2.17 3.18
C ASP A 152 7.84 -1.14 2.05
N ILE A 153 6.79 -0.39 1.68
CA ILE A 153 6.86 0.71 0.70
C ILE A 153 7.69 1.88 1.26
N ALA A 154 7.51 2.24 2.52
CA ALA A 154 8.31 3.28 3.15
C ALA A 154 9.80 2.90 3.16
N GLN A 155 10.12 1.65 3.50
CA GLN A 155 11.48 1.13 3.44
C GLN A 155 12.01 1.12 2.00
N TRP A 156 11.17 0.80 1.00
CA TRP A 156 11.53 0.90 -0.41
C TRP A 156 11.95 2.33 -0.79
N PHE A 157 11.17 3.34 -0.40
CA PHE A 157 11.52 4.73 -0.69
C PHE A 157 12.70 5.25 0.14
N ALA A 158 12.88 4.79 1.38
CA ALA A 158 14.07 5.11 2.17
C ALA A 158 15.36 4.56 1.52
N ASN A 159 15.31 3.32 1.02
CA ASN A 159 16.43 2.73 0.28
C ASN A 159 16.73 3.50 -1.00
N GLU A 160 15.68 3.96 -1.69
CA GLU A 160 15.81 4.74 -2.90
C GLU A 160 16.39 6.14 -2.62
N HIS A 161 15.96 6.80 -1.55
CA HIS A 161 16.54 8.07 -1.08
C HIS A 161 18.05 7.95 -0.79
N GLY A 162 18.48 6.82 -0.21
CA GLY A 162 19.89 6.51 0.04
C GLY A 162 20.70 6.07 -1.18
N ARG A 163 20.07 5.79 -2.32
CA ARG A 163 20.76 5.27 -3.51
C ARG A 163 21.51 6.40 -4.24
N PRO A 164 22.82 6.28 -4.50
CA PRO A 164 23.56 7.25 -5.30
C PRO A 164 22.90 7.48 -6.68
N GLY A 165 22.73 8.74 -7.03
CA GLY A 165 22.09 9.15 -8.28
C GLY A 165 20.57 8.95 -8.34
N SER A 166 19.92 8.61 -7.22
CA SER A 166 18.45 8.64 -7.12
C SER A 166 17.92 10.05 -7.25
N ARG A 167 16.70 10.17 -7.80
CA ARG A 167 15.95 11.42 -7.81
C ARG A 167 15.33 11.78 -6.45
N LEU A 168 15.21 10.83 -5.54
CA LEU A 168 14.82 11.12 -4.15
C LEU A 168 16.01 11.62 -3.33
N HIS A 169 17.24 11.45 -3.80
CA HIS A 169 18.43 11.81 -3.04
C HIS A 169 18.50 13.32 -2.78
N GLY A 170 18.61 13.72 -1.52
CA GLY A 170 18.75 15.13 -1.13
C GLY A 170 17.46 15.96 -1.16
N MET A 171 16.29 15.30 -1.27
CA MET A 171 15.00 15.90 -0.90
C MET A 171 14.81 15.93 0.61
#